data_AF-A0A969E2R9-F1
#
_entry.id   AF-A0A969E2R9-F1
#
_cell.length_a   1.000
_cell.length_b   1.000
_cell.length_c   1.000
_cell.angle_alpha   90.00
_cell.angle_beta   90.00
_cell.angle_gamma   90.00
#
_symmetry.space_group_name_H-M   'P 1'
#
loop_
_entity.id
_entity.type
_entity.pdbx_description
1 polymer ?
#
loop_
_entity_poly.entity_id
_entity_poly.type
_entity_poly.pdbx_seq_one_letter_code
_entity_poly.pdbx_strand_id
1 'polypeptide(L)'
;MIKNAANWLNYLPLSIVVISAILFSNSLFAQDRKVQSKAYNAMLKTLLSHSVSEISVQQLSGQVNDVLLVDAREQKEYAVSHLNHSVWVGYDNLDLTPLSNVPKNKPIVVYCSVGYRSEKVAEKLIKQGFTNVKNLYGGIFEWKNQDKTIMNEKGETDQVHAFSKTWGVWLKKGRKSIIDSNSYLKTKRLMAKT
;
A
#
# COMPACT_ATOMS: atom_id res chain seq x y z
N MET A 1 -48.17 50.64 -23.99
CA MET A 1 -46.71 50.51 -24.12
C MET A 1 -46.25 49.90 -22.80
N ILE A 2 -45.78 48.66 -22.66
CA ILE A 2 -44.82 47.83 -23.41
C ILE A 2 -45.27 46.36 -23.29
N LYS A 3 -45.24 45.61 -24.40
CA LYS A 3 -45.42 44.15 -24.43
C LYS A 3 -44.04 43.45 -24.38
N ASN A 4 -44.02 42.25 -23.81
CA ASN A 4 -43.05 41.16 -24.05
C ASN A 4 -41.63 41.31 -23.49
N ALA A 5 -41.44 40.95 -22.22
CA ALA A 5 -40.20 40.32 -21.78
C ALA A 5 -40.30 38.82 -22.13
N ALA A 6 -39.66 38.46 -23.25
CA ALA A 6 -39.66 37.13 -23.82
C ALA A 6 -38.94 36.09 -22.92
N ASN A 7 -39.24 34.83 -23.18
CA ASN A 7 -38.76 33.62 -22.49
C ASN A 7 -37.28 33.32 -22.78
N TRP A 8 -36.34 34.04 -22.16
CA TRP A 8 -34.89 33.79 -22.33
C TRP A 8 -34.33 32.62 -21.48
N LEU A 9 -35.16 31.94 -20.67
CA LEU A 9 -34.72 30.86 -19.78
C LEU A 9 -34.75 29.45 -20.40
N ASN A 10 -35.24 29.27 -21.63
CA ASN A 10 -35.44 27.93 -22.23
C ASN A 10 -34.40 27.50 -23.26
N TYR A 11 -33.29 28.21 -23.41
CA TYR A 11 -32.23 27.81 -24.35
C TYR A 11 -30.84 28.02 -23.75
N LEU A 12 -30.50 27.19 -22.75
CA LEU A 12 -29.11 26.75 -22.69
C LEU A 12 -28.88 25.96 -23.98
N PRO A 13 -28.00 26.40 -24.90
CA PRO A 13 -27.84 25.73 -26.18
C PRO A 13 -27.43 24.29 -25.91
N LEU A 14 -28.08 23.34 -26.59
CA LEU A 14 -27.86 21.90 -26.45
C LEU A 14 -26.36 21.54 -26.47
N SER A 15 -25.56 22.35 -27.17
CA SER A 15 -24.10 22.25 -27.22
C SER A 15 -23.41 22.38 -25.86
N ILE A 16 -23.86 23.24 -24.94
CA ILE A 16 -23.26 23.39 -23.60
C ILE A 16 -23.54 22.17 -22.73
N VAL A 17 -24.76 21.62 -22.78
CA VAL A 17 -25.11 20.40 -22.05
C VAL A 17 -24.33 19.19 -22.59
N VAL A 18 -24.21 19.06 -23.91
CA VAL A 18 -23.43 17.98 -24.55
C VAL A 18 -21.93 18.10 -24.23
N ILE A 19 -21.35 19.30 -24.26
CA ILE A 19 -19.95 19.51 -23.89
C ILE A 19 -19.72 19.18 -22.40
N SER A 20 -20.62 19.56 -21.51
CA SER A 20 -20.52 19.19 -20.09
C SER A 20 -20.64 17.68 -19.85
N ALA A 21 -21.50 16.98 -20.59
CA ALA A 21 -21.66 15.53 -20.52
C ALA A 21 -20.44 14.77 -21.07
N ILE A 22 -19.78 15.28 -22.12
CA ILE A 22 -18.54 14.72 -22.66
C ILE A 22 -17.35 14.98 -21.70
N LEU A 23 -17.32 16.13 -21.03
CA LEU A 23 -16.28 16.41 -20.03
C LEU A 23 -16.48 15.59 -18.74
N PHE A 24 -17.71 15.21 -18.40
CA PHE A 24 -18.01 14.34 -17.26
C PHE A 24 -17.72 12.86 -17.55
N SER A 25 -17.96 12.38 -18.78
CA SER A 25 -17.75 10.97 -19.16
C SER A 25 -16.27 10.58 -19.32
N ASN A 26 -15.37 11.53 -19.57
CA ASN A 26 -13.93 11.27 -19.62
C ASN A 26 -13.27 11.07 -18.24
N SER A 27 -13.98 11.32 -17.14
CA SER A 27 -13.44 11.17 -15.78
C SER A 27 -13.57 9.73 -15.24
N LEU A 28 -14.41 8.89 -15.85
CA LEU A 28 -14.75 7.56 -15.33
C LEU A 28 -13.82 6.42 -15.80
N PHE A 29 -12.79 6.72 -16.60
CA PHE A 29 -11.82 5.72 -17.07
C PHE A 29 -10.37 6.00 -16.63
N ALA A 30 -10.18 6.58 -15.46
CA ALA A 30 -8.94 6.34 -14.74
C ALA A 30 -8.94 4.86 -14.31
N GLN A 31 -8.51 3.95 -15.19
CA GLN A 31 -8.29 2.55 -14.83
C GLN A 31 -7.51 2.52 -13.51
N ASP A 32 -8.08 1.87 -12.49
CA ASP A 32 -7.45 1.57 -11.20
C ASP A 32 -6.21 0.70 -11.44
N ARG A 33 -5.12 1.32 -11.90
CA ARG A 33 -3.84 0.64 -12.06
C ARG A 33 -3.29 0.42 -10.66
N LYS A 34 -3.28 -0.83 -10.21
CA LYS A 34 -2.74 -1.23 -8.90
C LYS A 34 -1.32 -0.70 -8.66
N VAL A 35 -0.52 -0.60 -9.73
CA VAL A 35 0.85 -0.08 -9.74
C VAL A 35 1.04 0.87 -10.92
N GLN A 36 1.67 2.03 -10.69
CA GLN A 36 1.84 3.06 -11.73
C GLN A 36 2.87 2.68 -12.81
N SER A 37 3.97 2.02 -12.41
CA SER A 37 5.05 1.61 -13.31
C SER A 37 4.70 0.33 -14.07
N LYS A 38 4.66 0.40 -15.41
CA LYS A 38 4.42 -0.77 -16.28
C LYS A 38 5.46 -1.88 -16.06
N ALA A 39 6.73 -1.52 -15.96
CA ALA A 39 7.82 -2.48 -15.74
C ALA A 39 7.71 -3.14 -14.37
N TYR A 40 7.35 -2.37 -13.33
CA TYR A 40 7.19 -2.92 -11.99
C TYR A 40 5.99 -3.87 -11.93
N ASN A 41 4.86 -3.47 -12.53
CA ASN A 41 3.67 -4.31 -12.65
C ASN A 41 3.97 -5.62 -13.41
N ALA A 42 4.74 -5.56 -14.51
CA ALA A 42 5.14 -6.75 -15.26
C ALA A 42 5.98 -7.70 -14.39
N MET A 43 6.95 -7.17 -13.64
CA MET A 43 7.75 -7.96 -12.71
C MET A 43 6.88 -8.62 -11.63
N LEU A 44 5.96 -7.87 -11.02
CA LEU A 44 5.08 -8.38 -9.97
C LEU A 44 4.14 -9.49 -10.47
N LYS A 45 3.61 -9.37 -11.69
CA LYS A 45 2.78 -10.42 -12.32
C LYS A 45 3.52 -11.75 -12.48
N THR A 46 4.83 -11.73 -12.62
CA THR A 46 5.65 -12.96 -12.73
C THR A 46 6.12 -13.44 -11.36
N LEU A 47 6.38 -12.52 -10.43
CA LEU A 47 6.89 -12.84 -9.10
C LEU A 47 5.84 -13.46 -8.16
N LEU A 48 4.61 -12.97 -8.21
CA LEU A 48 3.53 -13.38 -7.30
C LEU A 48 2.77 -14.57 -7.88
N SER A 49 2.27 -15.45 -7.00
CA SER A 49 1.44 -16.59 -7.43
C SER A 49 -0.03 -16.22 -7.66
N HIS A 50 -0.46 -15.04 -7.20
CA HIS A 50 -1.85 -14.57 -7.20
C HIS A 50 -2.82 -15.54 -6.49
N SER A 51 -2.33 -16.27 -5.49
CA SER A 51 -3.10 -17.28 -4.74
C SER A 51 -4.02 -16.67 -3.67
N VAL A 52 -3.76 -15.41 -3.32
CA VAL A 52 -4.52 -14.62 -2.35
C VAL A 52 -5.09 -13.40 -3.04
N SER A 53 -6.29 -12.97 -2.62
CA SER A 53 -6.88 -11.72 -3.10
C SER A 53 -5.94 -10.54 -2.83
N GLU A 54 -5.77 -9.68 -3.83
CA GLU A 54 -4.86 -8.54 -3.77
C GLU A 54 -5.64 -7.24 -3.60
N ILE A 55 -5.05 -6.30 -2.87
CA ILE A 55 -5.56 -4.92 -2.75
C ILE A 55 -4.51 -3.93 -3.29
N SER A 56 -4.96 -2.91 -4.02
CA SER A 56 -4.06 -1.82 -4.46
C SER A 56 -3.77 -0.84 -3.32
N VAL A 57 -2.72 -0.04 -3.49
CA VAL A 57 -2.41 1.07 -2.57
C VAL A 57 -3.56 2.08 -2.51
N GLN A 58 -4.15 2.43 -3.66
CA GLN A 58 -5.27 3.36 -3.73
C GLN A 58 -6.47 2.86 -2.92
N GLN A 59 -6.87 1.60 -3.14
CA GLN A 59 -7.98 0.96 -2.43
C GLN A 59 -7.71 0.86 -0.92
N LEU A 60 -6.50 0.45 -0.52
CA LEU A 60 -6.14 0.34 0.89
C LEU A 60 -6.10 1.72 1.56
N SER A 61 -5.56 2.74 0.89
CA SER A 61 -5.40 4.07 1.49
C SER A 61 -6.73 4.73 1.86
N GLY A 62 -7.84 4.36 1.20
CA GLY A 62 -9.18 4.82 1.55
C GLY A 62 -9.83 4.11 2.75
N GLN A 63 -9.24 3.02 3.25
CA GLN A 63 -9.82 2.17 4.32
C GLN A 63 -8.78 1.67 5.33
N VAL A 64 -7.65 2.38 5.45
CA VAL A 64 -6.49 1.91 6.24
C VAL A 64 -6.83 1.71 7.73
N ASN A 65 -7.80 2.47 8.25
CA ASN A 65 -8.26 2.39 9.63
C ASN A 65 -9.24 1.23 9.88
N ASP A 66 -9.80 0.63 8.84
CA ASP A 66 -10.81 -0.43 8.95
C ASP A 66 -10.19 -1.84 8.96
N VAL A 67 -8.94 -1.93 8.51
CA VAL A 67 -8.19 -3.19 8.38
C VAL A 67 -7.10 -3.32 9.43
N LEU A 68 -6.73 -4.55 9.77
CA LEU A 68 -5.50 -4.83 10.49
C LEU A 68 -4.36 -4.98 9.49
N LEU A 69 -3.34 -4.13 9.61
CA LEU A 69 -2.13 -4.21 8.80
C LEU A 69 -1.12 -5.16 9.44
N VAL A 70 -0.56 -6.07 8.64
CA VAL A 70 0.43 -7.06 9.08
C VAL A 70 1.69 -6.96 8.23
N ASP A 71 2.82 -6.71 8.87
CA ASP A 71 4.13 -6.60 8.20
C ASP A 71 4.91 -7.92 8.29
N ALA A 72 5.12 -8.53 7.13
CA ALA A 72 5.86 -9.78 6.96
C ALA A 72 7.33 -9.56 6.59
N ARG A 73 7.91 -8.37 6.80
CA ARG A 73 9.35 -8.14 6.60
C ARG A 73 10.15 -8.50 7.84
N GLU A 74 11.47 -8.55 7.73
CA GLU A 74 12.32 -8.77 8.89
C GLU A 74 12.34 -7.56 9.83
N GLN A 75 12.62 -7.77 11.11
CA GLN A 75 12.54 -6.72 12.14
C GLN A 75 13.37 -5.47 11.81
N LYS A 76 14.53 -5.68 11.19
CA LYS A 76 15.42 -4.58 10.74
C LYS A 76 14.78 -3.72 9.65
N GLU A 77 13.93 -4.29 8.81
CA GLU A 77 13.22 -3.57 7.75
C GLU A 77 12.05 -2.78 8.35
N TYR A 78 11.31 -3.41 9.27
CA TYR A 78 10.21 -2.79 10.03
C TYR A 78 10.68 -1.59 10.85
N ALA A 79 11.85 -1.71 11.50
CA ALA A 79 12.44 -0.64 12.31
C ALA A 79 12.88 0.58 11.49
N VAL A 80 13.31 0.40 10.24
CA VAL A 80 13.60 1.53 9.33
C VAL A 80 12.33 2.30 9.03
N SER A 81 11.27 1.58 8.68
CA SER A 81 9.92 2.11 8.53
C SER A 81 8.89 1.01 8.37
N HIS A 82 7.63 1.33 8.63
CA HIS A 82 6.45 0.47 8.48
C HIS A 82 5.20 1.31 8.18
N LEU A 83 4.11 0.67 7.76
CA LEU A 83 2.82 1.36 7.62
C LEU A 83 2.28 1.68 9.02
N ASN A 84 1.60 2.82 9.15
CA ASN A 84 1.07 3.25 10.45
C ASN A 84 0.16 2.18 11.07
N HIS A 85 0.28 1.97 12.38
CA HIS A 85 -0.48 0.97 13.16
C HIS A 85 -0.36 -0.50 12.69
N SER A 86 0.66 -0.83 11.89
CA SER A 86 0.89 -2.22 11.47
C SER A 86 1.50 -3.07 12.59
N VAL A 87 1.11 -4.35 12.62
CA VAL A 87 1.69 -5.36 13.51
C VAL A 87 2.77 -6.14 12.76
N TRP A 88 3.96 -6.23 13.33
CA TRP A 88 5.05 -7.01 12.77
C TRP A 88 4.93 -8.50 13.13
N VAL A 89 5.15 -9.38 12.15
CA VAL A 89 5.14 -10.85 12.34
C VAL A 89 6.38 -11.56 11.78
N GLY A 90 7.22 -10.88 11.00
CA GLY A 90 8.40 -11.51 10.39
C GLY A 90 8.09 -12.43 9.21
N TYR A 91 9.14 -13.01 8.61
CA TYR A 91 9.00 -14.04 7.58
C TYR A 91 9.85 -15.27 7.88
N ASP A 92 11.16 -15.10 8.07
CA ASP A 92 12.07 -16.22 8.32
C ASP A 92 11.80 -16.86 9.69
N ASN A 93 11.63 -16.02 10.72
CA ASN A 93 11.18 -16.40 12.05
C ASN A 93 9.75 -15.90 12.29
N LEU A 94 8.81 -16.41 11.49
CA LEU A 94 7.41 -16.00 11.54
C LEU A 94 6.80 -16.23 12.94
N ASP A 95 6.34 -15.14 13.57
CA ASP A 95 5.59 -15.16 14.83
C ASP A 95 4.17 -14.62 14.63
N LEU A 96 3.19 -15.50 14.75
CA LEU A 96 1.76 -15.16 14.63
C LEU A 96 1.08 -14.95 15.98
N THR A 97 1.81 -15.01 17.10
CA THR A 97 1.30 -14.75 18.45
C THR A 97 0.57 -13.41 18.57
N PRO A 98 1.04 -12.30 17.93
CA PRO A 98 0.31 -11.02 17.94
C PRO A 98 -1.11 -11.09 17.37
N LEU A 99 -1.43 -12.14 16.58
CA LEU A 99 -2.72 -12.32 15.93
C LEU A 99 -3.62 -13.33 16.65
N SER A 100 -3.18 -13.91 17.78
CA SER A 100 -3.86 -15.00 18.49
C SER A 100 -5.31 -14.65 18.90
N ASN A 101 -5.54 -13.41 19.32
CA ASN A 101 -6.86 -12.91 19.75
C ASN A 101 -7.62 -12.15 18.66
N VAL A 102 -7.11 -12.12 17.42
CA VAL A 102 -7.76 -11.41 16.32
C VAL A 102 -8.96 -12.23 15.82
N PRO A 103 -10.16 -11.64 15.72
CA PRO A 103 -11.32 -12.33 15.16
C PRO A 103 -11.04 -12.82 13.74
N LYS A 104 -11.45 -14.06 13.43
CA LYS A 104 -11.15 -14.71 12.14
C LYS A 104 -11.75 -13.98 10.93
N ASN A 105 -12.80 -13.19 11.14
CA ASN A 105 -13.45 -12.37 10.13
C ASN A 105 -12.91 -10.92 10.04
N LYS A 106 -11.97 -10.52 10.92
CA LYS A 106 -11.36 -9.18 10.86
C LYS A 106 -10.68 -9.00 9.50
N PRO A 107 -10.92 -7.90 8.77
CA PRO A 107 -10.18 -7.61 7.56
C PRO A 107 -8.68 -7.45 7.86
N ILE A 108 -7.84 -8.25 7.21
CA ILE A 108 -6.39 -8.22 7.35
C ILE A 108 -5.76 -7.90 5.99
N VAL A 109 -4.82 -6.98 5.98
CA VAL A 109 -3.95 -6.74 4.83
C VAL A 109 -2.51 -7.00 5.23
N VAL A 110 -1.91 -8.00 4.59
CA VAL A 110 -0.51 -8.37 4.80
C VAL A 110 0.34 -7.69 3.74
N TYR A 111 1.49 -7.16 4.13
CA TYR A 111 2.43 -6.56 3.18
C TYR A 111 3.88 -6.93 3.53
N CYS A 112 4.73 -6.83 2.50
CA CYS A 112 6.17 -6.86 2.66
C CYS A 112 6.80 -5.78 1.77
N SER A 113 8.04 -5.95 1.31
CA SER A 113 8.70 -4.99 0.40
C SER A 113 7.92 -4.81 -0.90
N VAL A 114 7.58 -5.93 -1.56
CA VAL A 114 6.99 -5.94 -2.92
C VAL A 114 5.75 -6.83 -3.07
N GLY A 115 5.38 -7.61 -2.05
CA GLY A 115 4.19 -8.49 -2.07
C GLY A 115 4.48 -10.00 -2.01
N TYR A 116 5.72 -10.46 -2.23
CA TYR A 116 6.05 -11.89 -2.31
C TYR A 116 5.95 -12.61 -0.95
N ARG A 117 6.73 -12.16 0.05
CA ARG A 117 6.70 -12.74 1.41
C ARG A 117 5.33 -12.66 2.06
N SER A 118 4.63 -11.54 1.85
CA SER A 118 3.30 -11.31 2.41
C SER A 118 2.23 -12.18 1.79
N GLU A 119 2.34 -12.56 0.52
CA GLU A 119 1.46 -13.55 -0.09
C GLU A 119 1.54 -14.88 0.66
N LYS A 120 2.76 -15.35 0.96
CA LYS A 120 2.98 -16.61 1.68
C LYS A 120 2.52 -16.56 3.14
N VAL A 121 2.67 -15.41 3.80
CA VAL A 121 2.10 -15.21 5.14
C VAL A 121 0.57 -15.17 5.08
N ALA A 122 -0.02 -14.49 4.09
CA ALA A 122 -1.47 -14.45 3.92
C ALA A 122 -2.07 -15.84 3.65
N GLU A 123 -1.41 -16.68 2.83
CA GLU A 123 -1.78 -18.09 2.64
C GLU A 123 -1.82 -18.85 3.98
N LYS A 124 -0.82 -18.64 4.86
CA LYS A 124 -0.78 -19.25 6.19
C LYS A 124 -1.93 -18.78 7.08
N LEU A 125 -2.25 -17.48 7.06
CA LEU A 125 -3.39 -16.93 7.82
C LEU A 125 -4.72 -17.54 7.36
N ILE A 126 -4.93 -17.67 6.05
CA ILE A 126 -6.12 -18.31 5.50
C ILE A 126 -6.22 -19.76 5.96
N LYS A 127 -5.10 -20.52 5.95
CA LYS A 127 -5.06 -21.89 6.48
C LYS A 127 -5.35 -21.97 7.99
N GLN A 128 -5.07 -20.92 8.74
CA GLN A 128 -5.42 -20.78 10.16
C GLN A 128 -6.84 -20.26 10.40
N GLY A 129 -7.67 -20.21 9.36
CA GLY A 129 -9.09 -19.89 9.42
C GLY A 129 -9.44 -18.41 9.30
N PHE A 130 -8.49 -17.52 9.01
CA PHE A 130 -8.83 -16.13 8.71
C PHE A 130 -9.53 -16.03 7.36
N THR A 131 -10.71 -15.40 7.33
CA THR A 131 -11.60 -15.43 6.16
C THR A 131 -11.52 -14.19 5.28
N ASN A 132 -10.91 -13.11 5.78
CA ASN A 132 -10.79 -11.84 5.06
C ASN A 132 -9.34 -11.34 5.06
N VAL A 133 -8.49 -12.01 4.29
CA VAL A 133 -7.05 -11.70 4.17
C VAL A 133 -6.74 -11.27 2.75
N LYS A 134 -6.06 -10.13 2.60
CA LYS A 134 -5.57 -9.64 1.32
C LYS A 134 -4.07 -9.37 1.35
N ASN A 135 -3.42 -9.51 0.19
CA ASN A 135 -2.02 -9.13 0.00
C ASN A 135 -1.95 -7.71 -0.58
N LEU A 136 -1.11 -6.84 -0.02
CA LEU A 136 -0.87 -5.51 -0.59
C LEU A 136 -0.01 -5.62 -1.85
N TYR A 137 -0.61 -5.39 -3.01
CA TYR A 137 0.07 -5.51 -4.30
C TYR A 137 1.14 -4.42 -4.45
N GLY A 138 2.40 -4.83 -4.66
CA GLY A 138 3.56 -3.93 -4.70
C GLY A 138 4.12 -3.54 -3.32
N GLY A 139 3.50 -4.00 -2.22
CA GLY A 139 3.99 -3.83 -0.86
C GLY A 139 4.27 -2.38 -0.44
N ILE A 140 5.15 -2.21 0.56
CA ILE A 140 5.55 -0.88 1.05
C ILE A 140 6.32 -0.06 0.00
N PHE A 141 6.93 -0.71 -1.00
CA PHE A 141 7.59 0.01 -2.09
C PHE A 141 6.59 0.77 -2.95
N GLU A 142 5.53 0.11 -3.40
CA GLU A 142 4.49 0.81 -4.15
C GLU A 142 3.74 1.80 -3.27
N TRP A 143 3.49 1.47 -1.99
CA TRP A 143 2.91 2.40 -1.03
C TRP A 143 3.67 3.72 -1.01
N LYS A 144 5.01 3.64 -0.89
CA LYS A 144 5.85 4.84 -0.90
C LYS A 144 5.98 5.49 -2.28
N ASN A 145 6.02 4.71 -3.37
CA ASN A 145 6.03 5.26 -4.73
C ASN A 145 4.79 6.12 -5.05
N GLN A 146 3.68 5.88 -4.34
CA GLN A 146 2.46 6.67 -4.41
C GLN A 146 2.36 7.76 -3.31
N ASP A 147 3.50 8.16 -2.74
CA ASP A 147 3.63 9.24 -1.74
C ASP A 147 2.80 9.01 -0.46
N LYS A 148 2.48 7.76 -0.13
CA LYS A 148 1.78 7.47 1.11
C LYS A 148 2.75 7.49 2.30
N THR A 149 2.24 7.94 3.45
CA THR A 149 2.99 8.06 4.70
C THR A 149 3.42 6.71 5.24
N ILE A 150 4.63 6.67 5.80
CA ILE A 150 5.20 5.53 6.53
C ILE A 150 5.80 6.07 7.83
N MET A 151 5.85 5.20 8.83
CA MET A 151 6.23 5.53 10.20
C MET A 151 7.49 4.79 10.60
N ASN A 152 8.20 5.32 11.58
CA ASN A 152 9.14 4.58 12.42
C ASN A 152 8.91 4.99 13.89
N GLU A 153 9.80 4.55 14.79
CA GLU A 153 9.72 4.88 16.22
C GLU A 153 9.73 6.39 16.52
N LYS A 154 10.22 7.23 15.59
CA LYS A 154 10.33 8.69 15.75
C LYS A 154 9.20 9.45 15.04
N GLY A 155 8.24 8.76 14.44
CA GLY A 155 7.13 9.36 13.68
C GLY A 155 7.24 9.14 12.17
N GLU A 156 6.72 10.08 11.39
CA GLU A 156 6.77 10.00 9.93
C GLU A 156 8.21 9.98 9.41
N THR A 157 8.47 9.15 8.40
CA THR A 157 9.80 9.04 7.80
C THR A 157 9.72 8.88 6.29
N ASP A 158 10.79 9.27 5.63
CA ASP A 158 10.97 9.04 4.21
C ASP A 158 11.89 7.84 3.91
N GLN A 159 12.45 7.21 4.96
CA GLN A 159 13.36 6.09 4.79
C GLN A 159 12.61 4.79 4.56
N VAL A 160 13.05 4.00 3.58
CA VAL A 160 12.51 2.65 3.32
C VAL A 160 13.67 1.69 3.17
N HIS A 161 13.61 0.55 3.87
CA HIS A 161 14.61 -0.51 3.71
C HIS A 161 14.46 -1.14 2.32
N ALA A 162 15.50 -1.02 1.49
CA ALA A 162 15.47 -1.45 0.10
C ALA A 162 15.68 -2.97 -0.08
N PHE A 163 15.86 -3.71 1.01
CA PHE A 163 16.27 -5.12 1.09
C PHE A 163 17.67 -5.39 0.50
N SER A 164 17.86 -5.09 -0.78
CA SER A 164 19.14 -5.15 -1.50
C SER A 164 19.25 -4.05 -2.55
N LYS A 165 20.43 -3.88 -3.16
CA LYS A 165 20.61 -2.97 -4.30
C LYS A 165 19.71 -3.34 -5.50
N THR A 166 19.56 -4.64 -5.77
CA THR A 166 18.75 -5.15 -6.89
C THR A 166 17.26 -4.93 -6.66
N TRP A 167 16.75 -5.19 -5.45
CA TRP A 167 15.34 -4.94 -5.12
C TRP A 167 15.03 -3.45 -5.00
N GLY A 168 15.99 -2.64 -4.54
CA GLY A 168 15.86 -1.20 -4.43
C GLY A 168 15.60 -0.46 -5.75
N VAL A 169 15.76 -1.09 -6.92
CA VAL A 169 15.42 -0.46 -8.22
C VAL A 169 13.92 -0.21 -8.37
N TRP A 170 13.08 -0.96 -7.65
CA TRP A 170 11.62 -0.87 -7.68
C TRP A 170 11.07 0.20 -6.73
N LEU A 171 11.87 0.62 -5.75
CA LEU A 171 11.58 1.76 -4.91
C LEU A 171 12.04 3.04 -5.63
N LYS A 172 11.08 3.81 -6.15
CA LYS A 172 11.30 5.04 -6.92
C LYS A 172 11.23 6.29 -6.07
N LYS A 173 10.51 6.26 -4.95
CA LYS A 173 10.40 7.37 -4.00
C LYS A 173 10.84 6.96 -2.61
N GLY A 174 11.23 7.94 -1.80
CA GLY A 174 11.80 7.72 -0.48
C GLY A 174 13.32 7.53 -0.49
N ARG A 175 13.94 7.72 0.67
CA ARG A 175 15.37 7.47 0.90
C ARG A 175 15.63 5.99 1.15
N LYS A 176 16.40 5.38 0.25
CA LYS A 176 16.78 3.95 0.35
C LYS A 176 17.74 3.75 1.51
N SER A 177 17.30 2.97 2.49
CA SER A 177 18.16 2.45 3.53
C SER A 177 18.60 1.04 3.13
N ILE A 178 19.91 0.86 2.95
CA ILE A 178 20.54 -0.46 2.81
C ILE A 178 21.35 -0.69 4.08
N ILE A 179 20.73 -0.51 5.24
CA ILE A 179 21.42 -0.82 6.50
C ILE A 179 21.66 -2.33 6.52
N ASP A 180 22.94 -2.71 6.48
CA ASP A 180 23.39 -4.06 6.75
C ASP A 180 23.13 -4.41 8.22
N SER A 181 23.10 -5.71 8.55
CA SER A 181 22.86 -6.20 9.90
C SER A 181 23.83 -5.62 10.94
N ASN A 182 25.05 -5.24 10.54
CA ASN A 182 26.08 -4.73 11.45
C ASN A 182 25.84 -3.27 11.85
N SER A 183 25.38 -2.44 10.92
CA SER A 183 25.07 -1.03 11.14
C SER A 183 23.86 -0.84 12.07
N TYR A 184 22.79 -1.61 11.88
CA TYR A 184 21.61 -1.57 12.75
C TYR A 184 21.94 -1.98 14.20
N LEU A 185 22.64 -3.10 14.38
CA LEU A 185 23.03 -3.58 15.71
C LEU A 185 24.02 -2.64 16.41
N LYS A 186 24.95 -2.02 15.66
CA LYS A 186 25.86 -1.00 16.19
C LYS A 186 25.09 0.23 16.66
N THR A 187 24.11 0.69 15.88
CA THR A 187 23.28 1.86 16.22
C THR A 187 22.39 1.57 17.44
N LYS A 188 21.77 0.39 17.51
CA LYS A 188 20.95 -0.02 18.66
C LYS A 188 21.78 -0.18 19.95
N ARG A 189 23.00 -0.73 19.86
CA ARG A 189 23.96 -0.80 20.98
C ARG A 189 24.44 0.57 21.44
N LEU A 190 24.61 1.53 20.52
CA LEU A 190 24.97 2.91 20.85
C LEU A 190 23.82 3.61 21.58
N MET A 191 22.57 3.44 21.12
CA MET A 191 21.42 4.07 21.76
C MET A 191 21.05 3.45 23.10
N ALA A 192 21.28 2.14 23.31
CA ALA A 192 21.03 1.47 24.60
C ALA A 192 22.10 1.76 25.67
N LYS A 193 23.15 2.53 25.36
CA LYS A 193 24.24 2.92 26.28
C LYS A 193 24.18 4.38 26.73
N THR A 194 23.12 5.09 26.36
CA THR A 194 22.80 6.47 26.76
C THR A 194 21.48 6.45 27.50
#